data_AF-A0A8X7BD65-F1
#
_entry.id   AF-A0A8X7BD65-F1
#
_cell.length_a   1.000
_cell.length_b   1.000
_cell.length_c   1.000
_cell.angle_alpha   90.00
_cell.angle_beta   90.00
_cell.angle_gamma   90.00
#
_symmetry.space_group_name_H-M   'P 1'
#
loop_
_entity.id
_entity.type
_entity.pdbx_description
1 polymer ?
#
loop_
_entity_poly.entity_id
_entity_poly.type
_entity_poly.pdbx_seq_one_letter_code
_entity_poly.pdbx_strand_id
1 'polypeptide(L)'
;MIFLRGRIIGRLECGRTQLEVSEELGIAQSVISRLWKRFQDDGNVGSRVWGGIILGSRTDLHVQSVTMTGYIYRDVILEQHVRLFRGAMGAEFLFMDDNARPLRANIVDECLQSEDITRMDWPAYSPDLNPIKHV
;
A
#
# COMPACT_ATOMS: atom_id res chain seq x y z
N MET A 1 -4.19 -20.40 0.18
CA MET A 1 -5.40 -19.81 0.82
C MET A 1 -5.22 -18.38 1.36
N ILE A 2 -4.00 -17.91 1.67
CA ILE A 2 -3.74 -16.52 2.13
C ILE A 2 -3.80 -15.47 0.98
N PHE A 3 -3.42 -15.87 -0.23
CA PHE A 3 -3.32 -15.00 -1.42
C PHE A 3 -4.65 -14.37 -1.88
N LEU A 4 -5.76 -15.12 -1.80
CA LEU A 4 -7.06 -14.66 -2.27
C LEU A 4 -7.72 -13.67 -1.29
N ARG A 5 -7.51 -13.89 0.01
CA ARG A 5 -8.07 -13.04 1.07
C ARG A 5 -7.49 -11.62 1.01
N GLY A 6 -6.17 -11.49 0.83
CA GLY A 6 -5.51 -10.18 0.71
C GLY A 6 -5.96 -9.38 -0.50
N ARG A 7 -6.13 -10.03 -1.67
CA ARG A 7 -6.58 -9.37 -2.91
C ARG A 7 -7.99 -8.80 -2.83
N ILE A 8 -8.91 -9.51 -2.17
CA ILE A 8 -10.29 -9.06 -1.97
C ILE A 8 -10.34 -7.88 -0.99
N ILE A 9 -9.72 -8.04 0.18
CA ILE A 9 -9.74 -7.02 1.24
C ILE A 9 -9.06 -5.74 0.77
N GLY A 10 -7.89 -5.83 0.14
CA GLY A 10 -7.17 -4.67 -0.37
C GLY A 10 -8.00 -3.83 -1.34
N ARG A 11 -8.73 -4.47 -2.27
CA ARG A 11 -9.60 -3.76 -3.22
C ARG A 11 -10.77 -3.07 -2.54
N LEU A 12 -11.43 -3.74 -1.59
CA LEU A 12 -12.54 -3.16 -0.84
C LEU A 12 -12.09 -1.95 -0.01
N GLU A 13 -10.90 -1.99 0.55
CA GLU A 13 -10.32 -0.84 1.26
C GLU A 13 -9.84 0.29 0.33
N CYS A 14 -9.45 -0.02 -0.90
CA CYS A 14 -9.25 1.00 -1.95
C CYS A 14 -10.56 1.67 -2.41
N GLY A 15 -11.70 1.36 -1.79
CA GLY A 15 -13.01 1.91 -2.14
C GLY A 15 -13.71 1.21 -3.31
N ARG A 16 -13.17 0.09 -3.82
CA ARG A 16 -13.86 -0.72 -4.84
C ARG A 16 -15.12 -1.35 -4.25
N THR A 17 -16.15 -1.45 -5.08
CA THR A 17 -17.40 -2.13 -4.72
C THR A 17 -17.20 -3.65 -4.74
N GLN A 18 -18.02 -4.37 -3.97
CA GLN A 18 -18.00 -5.85 -3.98
C GLN A 18 -18.32 -6.43 -5.36
N LEU A 19 -19.04 -5.69 -6.21
CA LEU A 19 -19.34 -6.06 -7.59
C LEU A 19 -18.10 -6.01 -8.46
N GLU A 20 -17.36 -4.91 -8.46
CA GLU A 20 -16.12 -4.81 -9.22
C GLU A 20 -15.12 -5.90 -8.82
N VAL A 21 -14.98 -6.15 -7.51
CA VAL A 21 -14.10 -7.21 -7.01
C VAL A 21 -14.58 -8.60 -7.39
N SER A 22 -15.90 -8.81 -7.45
CA SER A 22 -16.52 -10.07 -7.90
C SER A 22 -16.24 -10.35 -9.36
N GLU A 23 -16.44 -9.34 -10.22
CA GLU A 23 -16.22 -9.44 -11.66
C GLU A 23 -14.74 -9.62 -11.99
N GLU A 24 -13.86 -8.87 -11.34
CA GLU A 24 -12.41 -8.91 -11.59
C GLU A 24 -11.79 -10.25 -11.16
N LEU A 25 -12.22 -10.79 -10.02
CA LEU A 25 -11.61 -11.99 -9.44
C LEU A 25 -12.38 -13.28 -9.75
N GLY A 26 -13.55 -13.19 -10.38
CA GLY A 26 -14.43 -14.33 -10.64
C GLY A 26 -14.95 -14.98 -9.35
N ILE A 27 -15.12 -14.21 -8.28
CA ILE A 27 -15.50 -14.70 -6.95
C ILE A 27 -16.91 -14.22 -6.64
N ALA A 28 -17.79 -15.13 -6.20
CA ALA A 28 -19.13 -14.75 -5.80
C ALA A 28 -19.13 -13.63 -4.74
N GLN A 29 -19.94 -12.59 -4.96
CA GLN A 29 -20.13 -11.49 -4.01
C GLN A 29 -20.46 -11.95 -2.59
N SER A 30 -21.17 -13.07 -2.42
CA SER A 30 -21.49 -13.63 -1.10
C SER A 30 -20.27 -14.10 -0.32
N VAL A 31 -19.20 -14.53 -1.01
CA VAL A 31 -17.91 -14.90 -0.41
C VAL A 31 -17.15 -13.64 -0.01
N ILE A 32 -17.13 -12.63 -0.89
CA ILE A 32 -16.53 -11.32 -0.64
C ILE A 32 -17.17 -10.65 0.57
N SER A 33 -18.51 -10.61 0.62
CA SER A 33 -19.30 -10.03 1.70
C SER A 33 -19.01 -10.68 3.06
N ARG A 34 -19.01 -12.03 3.12
CA ARG A 34 -18.69 -12.78 4.35
C ARG A 34 -17.26 -12.54 4.81
N LEU A 35 -16.32 -12.49 3.87
CA LEU A 35 -14.91 -12.24 4.18
C LEU A 35 -14.69 -10.82 4.72
N TRP A 36 -15.36 -9.84 4.13
CA TRP A 36 -15.32 -8.44 4.54
C TRP A 36 -15.90 -8.24 5.93
N LYS A 37 -17.07 -8.82 6.20
CA LYS A 37 -17.70 -8.78 7.53
C LYS A 37 -16.80 -9.40 8.60
N ARG A 38 -16.28 -10.60 8.34
CA ARG A 38 -15.35 -11.28 9.26
C ARG A 38 -14.07 -10.47 9.50
N PHE A 39 -13.59 -9.77 8.48
CA PHE A 39 -12.44 -8.88 8.62
C PHE A 39 -12.71 -7.69 9.56
N GLN A 40 -13.91 -7.10 9.49
CA GLN A 40 -14.34 -6.04 10.42
C GLN A 40 -14.53 -6.57 11.85
N ASP A 41 -15.09 -7.77 11.99
CA ASP A 41 -15.36 -8.41 13.28
C ASP A 41 -14.08 -8.87 14.02
N ASP A 42 -13.03 -9.29 13.28
CA ASP A 42 -11.78 -9.82 13.83
C ASP A 42 -10.91 -8.74 14.54
N GLY A 43 -11.31 -7.47 14.57
CA GLY A 43 -10.66 -6.41 15.35
C GLY A 43 -9.21 -6.10 14.95
N ASN A 44 -8.75 -6.55 13.78
CA ASN A 44 -7.42 -6.27 13.24
C ASN A 44 -7.30 -4.84 12.68
N VAL A 45 -7.99 -3.90 13.36
CA VAL A 45 -8.11 -2.47 13.08
C VAL A 45 -7.03 -1.73 13.87
N GLY A 46 -5.78 -2.10 13.64
CA GLY A 46 -4.66 -1.24 13.99
C GLY A 46 -4.55 -0.19 12.89
N SER A 47 -5.16 0.99 13.08
CA SER A 47 -5.08 2.09 12.12
C SER A 47 -3.61 2.46 11.88
N ARG A 48 -3.10 2.12 10.70
CA ARG A 48 -1.78 2.56 10.24
C ARG A 48 -1.99 3.76 9.32
N VAL A 49 -1.25 4.81 9.59
CA VAL A 49 -1.27 6.01 8.76
C VAL A 49 -0.08 5.95 7.82
N TRP A 50 -0.32 6.19 6.54
CA TRP A 50 0.72 6.44 5.55
C TRP A 50 0.67 7.91 5.13
N GLY A 51 1.84 8.48 4.90
CA GLY A 51 1.98 9.80 4.31
C GLY A 51 3.32 9.88 3.59
N GLY A 52 3.35 10.61 2.48
CA GLY A 52 4.56 10.95 1.75
C GLY A 52 4.91 12.41 1.93
N ILE A 53 6.20 12.72 1.95
CA ILE A 53 6.72 14.09 1.94
C ILE A 53 7.65 14.22 0.74
N ILE A 54 7.54 15.33 0.03
CA ILE A 54 8.44 15.72 -1.06
C ILE A 54 8.99 17.12 -0.78
N LEU A 55 10.04 17.53 -1.49
CA LEU A 55 10.61 18.86 -1.28
C LEU A 55 9.55 19.95 -1.53
N GLY A 56 9.16 20.66 -0.48
CA GLY A 56 8.16 21.74 -0.53
C GLY A 56 6.69 21.31 -0.55
N SER A 57 6.36 20.02 -0.40
CA SER A 57 4.98 19.55 -0.35
C SER A 57 4.80 18.23 0.44
N ARG A 58 3.56 17.83 0.69
CA ARG A 58 3.19 16.57 1.37
C ARG A 58 1.94 15.97 0.76
N THR A 59 1.79 14.65 0.87
CA THR A 59 0.52 13.97 0.55
C THR A 59 -0.47 14.15 1.69
N ASP A 60 -1.75 13.95 1.39
CA ASP A 60 -2.72 13.66 2.44
C ASP A 60 -2.35 12.38 3.17
N LEU A 61 -2.79 12.27 4.43
CA LEU A 61 -2.57 11.09 5.24
C LEU A 61 -3.60 10.02 4.85
N HIS A 62 -3.11 8.88 4.37
CA HIS A 62 -3.93 7.72 4.11
C HIS A 62 -4.04 6.86 5.37
N VAL A 63 -5.25 6.70 5.90
CA VAL A 63 -5.50 5.85 7.07
C VAL A 63 -5.96 4.47 6.61
N GLN A 64 -5.18 3.46 6.96
CA GLN A 64 -5.43 2.07 6.62
C GLN A 64 -5.80 1.29 7.88
N SER A 65 -6.93 0.60 7.84
CA SER A 65 -7.46 -0.20 8.96
C SER A 65 -7.00 -1.66 8.93
N VAL A 66 -6.24 -2.11 7.92
CA VAL A 66 -5.62 -3.45 7.87
C VAL A 66 -4.17 -3.46 8.35
N THR A 67 -3.73 -4.64 8.76
CA THR A 67 -2.30 -4.99 8.74
C THR A 67 -1.72 -4.78 7.34
N MET A 68 -0.77 -3.85 7.22
CA MET A 68 -0.02 -3.59 5.99
C MET A 68 0.64 -4.87 5.48
N THR A 69 0.23 -5.33 4.29
CA THR A 69 0.87 -6.44 3.55
C THR A 69 1.51 -5.89 2.27
N GLY A 70 2.43 -6.62 1.66
CA GLY A 70 3.06 -6.16 0.41
C GLY A 70 2.08 -5.87 -0.72
N TYR A 71 0.96 -6.59 -0.79
CA TYR A 71 -0.11 -6.32 -1.77
C TYR A 71 -0.84 -5.00 -1.51
N ILE A 72 -1.21 -4.75 -0.25
CA ILE A 72 -1.89 -3.50 0.15
C ILE A 72 -0.94 -2.32 -0.06
N TYR A 73 0.34 -2.49 0.30
CA TYR A 73 1.35 -1.48 0.03
C TYR A 73 1.48 -1.19 -1.47
N ARG A 74 1.48 -2.23 -2.31
CA ARG A 74 1.56 -2.07 -3.76
C ARG A 74 0.32 -1.42 -4.37
N ASP A 75 -0.88 -1.93 -4.12
CA ASP A 75 -2.12 -1.46 -4.73
C ASP A 75 -2.57 -0.08 -4.17
N VAL A 76 -2.35 0.18 -2.88
CA VAL A 76 -2.83 1.41 -2.21
C VAL A 76 -1.75 2.49 -2.19
N ILE A 77 -0.51 2.14 -1.88
CA ILE A 77 0.55 3.14 -1.69
C ILE A 77 1.29 3.36 -3.01
N LEU A 78 1.85 2.31 -3.61
CA LEU A 78 2.69 2.46 -4.79
C LEU A 78 1.89 2.90 -6.03
N GLU A 79 0.84 2.15 -6.37
CA GLU A 79 0.08 2.41 -7.60
C GLU A 79 -0.72 3.71 -7.55
N GLN A 80 -1.32 4.05 -6.41
CA GLN A 80 -2.13 5.28 -6.31
C GLN A 80 -1.32 6.52 -5.99
N HIS A 81 -0.31 6.44 -5.13
CA HIS A 81 0.40 7.63 -4.64
C HIS A 81 1.76 7.76 -5.30
N VAL A 82 2.64 6.77 -5.15
CA VAL A 82 4.05 6.87 -5.59
C VAL A 82 4.17 7.00 -7.10
N ARG A 83 3.35 6.27 -7.86
CA ARG A 83 3.30 6.35 -9.33
C ARG A 83 2.91 7.74 -9.83
N LEU A 84 1.95 8.41 -9.17
CA LEU A 84 1.56 9.77 -9.53
C LEU A 84 2.72 10.75 -9.33
N PHE A 85 3.46 10.64 -8.22
CA PHE A 85 4.63 11.48 -7.98
C PHE A 85 5.74 11.22 -8.98
N ARG A 86 5.98 9.96 -9.34
CA ARG A 86 6.91 9.63 -10.42
C ARG A 86 6.51 10.33 -11.73
N GLY A 87 5.24 10.25 -12.12
CA GLY A 87 4.75 10.92 -13.33
C GLY A 87 4.94 12.44 -13.31
N ALA A 88 4.80 13.08 -12.14
CA ALA A 88 4.96 14.53 -11.98
C ALA A 88 6.43 15.00 -11.90
N MET A 89 7.29 14.22 -11.24
CA MET A 89 8.69 14.60 -10.94
C MET A 89 9.67 14.15 -12.03
N GLY A 90 9.30 13.14 -12.84
CA GLY A 90 10.15 12.62 -13.90
C GLY A 90 11.32 11.77 -13.40
N ALA A 91 12.31 11.57 -14.28
CA ALA A 91 13.42 10.60 -14.17
C ALA A 91 14.18 10.62 -12.83
N GLU A 92 14.31 11.80 -12.22
CA GLU A 92 15.07 12.05 -10.99
C GLU A 92 14.33 11.65 -9.70
N PHE A 93 13.11 11.14 -9.80
CA PHE A 93 12.33 10.72 -8.63
C PHE A 93 12.99 9.55 -7.89
N LEU A 94 13.37 9.79 -6.64
CA LEU A 94 13.87 8.79 -5.71
C LEU A 94 12.82 8.47 -4.65
N PHE A 95 12.47 7.20 -4.52
CA PHE A 95 11.52 6.74 -3.52
C PHE A 95 12.23 6.29 -2.25
N MET A 96 11.84 6.83 -1.11
CA MET A 96 12.34 6.46 0.22
C MET A 96 11.19 5.90 1.05
N ASP A 97 11.43 4.76 1.69
CA ASP A 97 10.49 4.13 2.61
C ASP A 97 11.22 3.41 3.76
N ASP A 98 10.46 2.85 4.70
CA ASP A 98 11.05 2.09 5.80
C ASP A 98 11.36 0.63 5.40
N ASN A 99 12.26 -0.01 6.16
CA ASN A 99 12.64 -1.40 5.93
C ASN A 99 11.66 -2.42 6.54
N ALA A 100 10.40 -2.05 6.80
CA ALA A 100 9.46 -3.01 7.34
C ALA A 100 9.15 -4.13 6.32
N ARG A 101 8.92 -5.34 6.85
CA ARG A 101 8.76 -6.57 6.05
C ARG A 101 7.78 -6.48 4.88
N PRO A 102 6.61 -5.81 4.99
CA PRO A 102 5.68 -5.69 3.88
C PRO A 102 6.25 -4.91 2.68
N LEU A 103 7.13 -3.95 2.95
CA LEU A 103 7.76 -3.09 1.94
C LEU A 103 8.91 -3.79 1.23
N ARG A 104 9.31 -4.98 1.69
CA ARG A 104 10.39 -5.80 1.11
C ARG A 104 9.86 -7.09 0.47
N ALA A 105 8.57 -7.13 0.15
CA ALA A 105 7.98 -8.24 -0.58
C ALA A 105 8.30 -8.15 -2.07
N ASN A 106 8.56 -9.27 -2.75
CA ASN A 106 8.91 -9.28 -4.18
C ASN A 106 7.94 -8.48 -5.06
N ILE A 107 6.63 -8.52 -4.76
CA ILE A 107 5.63 -7.76 -5.53
C ILE A 107 5.82 -6.24 -5.47
N VAL A 108 6.40 -5.74 -4.38
CA VAL A 108 6.74 -4.32 -4.21
C VAL A 108 7.93 -3.97 -5.10
N ASP A 109 8.96 -4.81 -5.09
CA ASP A 109 10.15 -4.60 -5.91
C ASP A 109 9.83 -4.71 -7.41
N GLU A 110 9.01 -5.69 -7.82
CA GLU A 110 8.50 -5.83 -9.19
C GLU A 110 7.72 -4.59 -9.65
N CYS A 111 6.88 -4.02 -8.77
CA CYS A 111 6.11 -2.81 -9.07
C CYS A 111 7.02 -1.61 -9.29
N LEU A 112 7.98 -1.39 -8.39
CA LEU A 112 8.94 -0.29 -8.49
C LEU A 112 9.79 -0.38 -9.78
N GLN A 113 10.23 -1.59 -10.13
CA GLN A 113 10.96 -1.82 -11.38
C GLN A 113 10.09 -1.54 -12.61
N SER A 114 8.83 -1.97 -12.61
CA SER A 114 7.92 -1.76 -13.75
C SER A 114 7.59 -0.28 -14.00
N GLU A 115 7.66 0.56 -12.96
CA GLU A 115 7.39 1.99 -13.05
C GLU A 115 8.68 2.83 -13.20
N ASP A 116 9.84 2.18 -13.38
CA ASP A 116 11.17 2.82 -13.45
C ASP A 116 11.46 3.73 -12.23
N ILE A 117 11.07 3.25 -11.05
CA ILE A 117 11.23 3.97 -9.78
C ILE A 117 12.45 3.41 -9.07
N THR A 118 13.46 4.25 -8.89
CA THR A 118 14.62 3.91 -8.07
C THR A 118 14.26 4.05 -6.60
N ARG A 119 14.35 2.94 -5.87
CA ARG A 119 14.24 2.91 -4.41
C ARG A 119 15.60 3.23 -3.80
N MET A 120 15.61 4.16 -2.86
CA MET A 120 16.83 4.47 -2.11
C MET A 120 17.09 3.37 -1.07
N ASP A 121 18.34 2.90 -1.00
CA ASP A 121 18.74 1.98 0.05
C ASP A 121 18.82 2.70 1.39
N TRP A 122 17.92 2.34 2.30
CA TRP A 122 17.88 2.84 3.67
C TRP A 122 18.35 1.76 4.64
N PRO A 123 19.18 2.07 5.65
CA PRO A 123 19.56 1.11 6.68
C PRO A 123 18.37 0.78 7.60
N ALA A 124 18.24 -0.50 7.99
CA ALA A 124 17.23 -0.91 8.95
C ALA A 124 17.53 -0.33 10.34
N TYR A 125 16.48 0.04 11.09
CA TYR A 125 16.58 0.57 12.46
C TYR A 125 17.21 1.96 12.63
N SER A 126 17.17 2.80 11.59
CA SER A 126 17.58 4.22 11.66
C SER A 126 16.37 5.17 11.60
N PRO A 127 15.54 5.27 12.66
CA PRO A 127 14.39 6.18 12.71
C PRO A 127 14.83 7.65 12.83
N ASP A 128 16.01 7.91 13.37
CA ASP A 128 16.64 9.22 13.55
C ASP A 128 16.91 9.93 12.23
N LEU A 129 17.23 9.17 11.19
CA LEU A 129 17.53 9.69 9.87
C LEU A 129 16.28 9.90 9.00
N ASN A 130 15.11 9.37 9.40
CA ASN A 130 13.89 9.48 8.60
C ASN A 130 13.25 10.87 8.80
N PRO A 131 13.19 11.73 7.78
CA PRO A 131 12.65 13.08 7.93
C PRO A 131 11.22 13.09 8.46
N ILE A 132 10.41 12.07 8.13
CA ILE A 132 9.00 11.97 8.55
C ILE A 132 8.81 11.77 10.06
N LYS A 133 9.86 11.37 10.78
CA LYS A 133 9.80 11.18 12.25
C LYS A 133 9.92 12.48 13.03
N HIS A 134 10.32 13.57 12.38
CA HIS A 134 10.57 14.88 13.00
C HIS A 134 9.61 15.97 12.52
N VAL A 135 8.53 15.60 11.81
CA VAL A 135 7.47 16.51 11.33
C VAL A 135 6.29 16.52 12.28
#